data_AF-A0A1Z5SDE2-F1
#
_entry.id   AF-A0A1Z5SDE2-F1
#
_cell.length_a   1.000
_cell.length_b   1.000
_cell.length_c   1.000
_cell.angle_alpha   90.00
_cell.angle_beta   90.00
_cell.angle_gamma   90.00
#
_symmetry.space_group_name_H-M   'P 1'
#
loop_
_entity.id
_entity.type
_entity.pdbx_description
1 polymer ?
#
loop_
_entity_poly.entity_id
_entity_poly.type
_entity_poly.pdbx_seq_one_letter_code
_entity_poly.pdbx_strand_id
1 'polypeptide(L)'
;MTILLQAQGNPTFPLIFMVGMIAVMYFFMIRPQAKRAKEQKKFSEAITAGEKIVTTAGIHAVINRVNDDGTLQIEVSRGTFMTIDRSAVSMEMTNAARKKAEAVAVAK
;
A
#
# COMPACT_ATOMS: atom_id res chain seq x y z
N MET A 1 -54.93 -8.50 -12.31
CA MET A 1 -53.50 -8.60 -12.69
C MET A 1 -53.09 -7.31 -13.39
N THR A 2 -53.06 -6.20 -12.65
CA THR A 2 -52.82 -4.83 -13.16
C THR A 2 -51.73 -4.09 -12.38
N ILE A 3 -50.93 -4.85 -11.62
CA ILE A 3 -49.69 -4.36 -11.03
C ILE A 3 -48.60 -4.90 -11.93
N LEU A 4 -48.23 -4.17 -12.99
CA LEU A 4 -46.87 -4.15 -13.52
C LEU A 4 -46.80 -3.04 -14.60
N LEU A 5 -45.99 -2.04 -14.27
CA LEU A 5 -44.99 -1.51 -15.21
C LEU A 5 -45.48 -0.57 -16.32
N GLN A 6 -45.79 0.67 -15.96
CA GLN A 6 -45.48 1.79 -16.85
C GLN A 6 -44.89 2.95 -16.06
N ALA A 7 -43.65 2.75 -15.58
CA ALA A 7 -42.78 3.88 -15.34
C ALA A 7 -42.31 4.38 -16.71
N GLN A 8 -43.03 5.35 -17.29
CA GLN A 8 -42.48 6.21 -18.34
C GLN A 8 -41.40 7.10 -17.70
N GLY A 9 -40.26 6.49 -17.36
CA GLY A 9 -39.05 7.21 -17.01
C GLY A 9 -38.37 7.65 -18.30
N ASN A 10 -38.17 8.95 -18.47
CA ASN A 10 -37.39 9.52 -19.56
C ASN A 10 -36.06 8.74 -19.72
N PRO A 11 -35.76 8.12 -20.88
CA PRO A 11 -34.60 7.23 -21.06
C PRO A 11 -33.23 7.90 -20.88
N THR A 12 -33.21 9.24 -20.76
CA THR A 12 -32.02 10.01 -20.41
C THR A 12 -31.67 9.94 -18.91
N PHE A 13 -32.65 9.79 -18.01
CA PHE A 13 -32.42 9.76 -16.56
C PHE A 13 -31.60 8.52 -16.12
N PRO A 14 -31.89 7.29 -16.59
CA PRO A 14 -31.07 6.11 -16.29
C PRO A 14 -29.64 6.21 -16.85
N LEU A 15 -29.46 6.82 -18.03
CA LEU A 15 -28.15 6.92 -18.68
C LEU A 15 -27.22 7.89 -17.94
N ILE A 16 -27.73 9.06 -17.53
CA ILE A 16 -26.99 10.05 -16.74
C ILE A 16 -26.62 9.44 -15.38
N PHE A 17 -27.53 8.70 -14.75
CA PHE A 17 -27.25 8.03 -13.47
C PHE A 17 -26.17 6.95 -13.61
N MET A 18 -26.19 6.17 -14.69
CA MET A 18 -25.18 5.14 -14.98
C MET A 18 -23.79 5.75 -15.21
N VAL A 19 -23.70 6.82 -16.02
CA VAL A 19 -22.43 7.53 -16.28
C VAL A 19 -21.92 8.20 -15.01
N GLY A 20 -22.81 8.82 -14.21
CA GLY A 20 -22.47 9.42 -12.93
C GLY A 20 -21.91 8.41 -11.92
N MET A 21 -22.50 7.21 -11.84
CA MET A 21 -22.01 6.13 -10.96
C MET A 21 -20.62 5.65 -11.37
N ILE A 22 -20.37 5.46 -12.67
CA ILE A 22 -19.04 5.08 -13.18
C ILE A 22 -18.02 6.17 -12.88
N ALA A 23 -18.38 7.45 -13.05
CA ALA A 23 -17.49 8.57 -12.74
C ALA A 23 -17.11 8.62 -11.26
N VAL A 24 -18.07 8.41 -10.34
CA VAL A 24 -17.81 8.38 -8.89
C VAL A 24 -16.94 7.19 -8.51
N MET A 25 -17.26 5.98 -8.98
CA MET A 25 -16.45 4.77 -8.75
C MET A 25 -15.01 4.94 -9.26
N TYR A 26 -14.84 5.48 -10.47
CA TYR A 26 -13.53 5.76 -11.06
C TYR A 26 -12.73 6.74 -10.19
N PHE A 27 -13.35 7.86 -9.82
CA PHE A 27 -12.66 8.91 -9.06
C PHE A 27 -12.31 8.48 -7.63
N PHE A 28 -13.19 7.74 -6.97
CA PHE A 28 -12.98 7.26 -5.61
C PHE A 28 -12.09 6.02 -5.52
N MET A 29 -11.90 5.21 -6.57
CA MET A 29 -11.03 4.03 -6.50
C MET A 29 -9.64 4.30 -7.09
N ILE A 30 -9.56 4.88 -8.30
CA ILE A 30 -8.28 5.04 -9.02
C ILE A 30 -7.40 6.12 -8.40
N ARG A 31 -8.01 7.23 -7.93
CA ARG A 31 -7.26 8.32 -7.30
C ARG A 31 -6.57 7.90 -5.99
N PRO A 32 -7.23 7.21 -5.03
CA PRO A 32 -6.54 6.73 -3.84
C PRO A 32 -5.61 5.55 -4.13
N GLN A 33 -5.91 4.65 -5.07
CA GLN A 33 -4.99 3.56 -5.44
C GLN A 33 -3.69 4.11 -6.03
N ALA A 34 -3.77 5.06 -6.96
CA ALA A 34 -2.59 5.69 -7.55
C ALA A 34 -1.76 6.47 -6.52
N LYS A 35 -2.42 7.11 -5.55
CA LYS A 35 -1.73 7.80 -4.44
C LYS A 35 -0.96 6.81 -3.57
N ARG A 36 -1.60 5.71 -3.14
CA ARG A 36 -0.95 4.65 -2.35
C ARG A 36 0.22 4.01 -3.07
N ALA A 37 0.09 3.71 -4.36
CA ALA A 37 1.17 3.12 -5.16
C ALA A 37 2.37 4.08 -5.28
N LYS A 38 2.12 5.38 -5.49
CA LYS A 38 3.19 6.40 -5.53
C LYS A 38 3.90 6.54 -4.19
N GLU A 39 3.15 6.54 -3.08
CA GLU A 39 3.71 6.60 -1.74
C GLU A 39 4.57 5.36 -1.45
N GLN A 40 4.07 4.17 -1.77
CA GLN A 40 4.79 2.91 -1.60
C GLN A 40 6.11 2.90 -2.39
N LYS A 41 6.08 3.36 -3.64
CA LYS A 41 7.28 3.48 -4.47
C LYS A 41 8.32 4.44 -3.87
N LYS A 42 7.87 5.62 -3.42
CA LYS A 42 8.75 6.60 -2.76
C LYS A 42 9.37 6.05 -1.48
N PHE A 43 8.62 5.27 -0.71
CA PHE A 43 9.14 4.63 0.49
C PHE A 43 10.21 3.60 0.15
N SER A 44 9.92 2.69 -0.79
CA SER A 44 10.90 1.74 -1.32
C SER A 44 12.20 2.42 -1.79
N GLU A 45 12.12 3.62 -2.37
CA GLU A 45 13.28 4.42 -2.80
C GLU A 45 14.00 5.13 -1.65
N ALA A 46 13.29 5.55 -0.60
CA ALA A 46 13.84 6.26 0.56
C ALA A 46 14.56 5.34 1.56
N ILE A 47 14.41 4.02 1.41
CA ILE A 47 15.05 3.03 2.26
C ILE A 47 16.57 3.07 2.11
N THR A 48 17.28 3.11 3.25
CA THR A 48 18.75 3.15 3.29
C THR A 48 19.35 2.01 4.11
N ALA A 49 20.65 1.75 3.94
CA ALA A 49 21.36 0.76 4.74
C ALA A 49 21.37 1.15 6.23
N GLY A 50 21.21 0.17 7.11
CA GLY A 50 21.10 0.35 8.56
C GLY A 50 19.67 0.54 9.08
N GLU A 51 18.67 0.64 8.20
CA GLU A 51 17.28 0.84 8.59
C GLU A 51 16.60 -0.47 9.00
N LYS A 52 15.81 -0.42 10.09
CA LYS A 52 14.92 -1.51 10.50
C LYS A 52 13.64 -1.47 9.66
N ILE A 53 13.35 -2.57 8.98
CA ILE A 53 12.19 -2.71 8.11
C ILE A 53 11.37 -3.94 8.45
N VAL A 54 10.12 -3.94 7.98
CA VAL A 54 9.24 -5.09 8.02
C VAL A 54 8.82 -5.44 6.59
N THR A 55 9.03 -6.69 6.19
CA THR A 55 8.59 -7.18 4.89
C THR A 55 7.07 -7.38 4.87
N THR A 56 6.48 -7.48 3.68
CA THR A 56 5.05 -7.77 3.52
C THR A 56 4.66 -9.13 4.14
N ALA A 57 5.61 -10.06 4.27
CA ALA A 57 5.42 -11.34 4.95
C ALA A 57 5.50 -11.24 6.50
N GLY A 58 5.75 -10.05 7.06
CA GLY A 58 5.87 -9.83 8.50
C GLY A 58 7.25 -10.12 9.08
N ILE A 59 8.28 -10.26 8.23
CA ILE A 59 9.66 -10.50 8.69
C ILE A 59 10.27 -9.17 9.11
N HIS A 60 10.79 -9.11 10.34
CA HIS A 60 11.54 -7.97 10.85
C HIS A 60 13.03 -8.16 10.54
N ALA A 61 13.64 -7.18 9.88
CA ALA A 61 15.03 -7.27 9.47
C ALA A 61 15.71 -5.89 9.46
N VAL A 62 17.04 -5.88 9.38
CA VAL A 62 17.85 -4.68 9.18
C VAL A 62 18.47 -4.72 7.79
N ILE A 63 18.45 -3.62 7.05
CA ILE A 63 19.09 -3.59 5.73
C ILE A 63 20.59 -3.51 5.90
N ASN A 64 21.29 -4.51 5.36
CA ASN A 64 22.75 -4.54 5.33
C ASN A 64 23.27 -3.79 4.10
N ARG A 65 22.67 -4.05 2.93
CA ARG A 65 23.10 -3.47 1.66
C ARG A 65 21.92 -3.23 0.73
N VAL A 66 21.98 -2.13 -0.01
CA VAL A 66 21.08 -1.82 -1.10
C VAL A 66 21.83 -2.10 -2.41
N ASN A 67 21.27 -2.96 -3.27
CA ASN A 67 21.85 -3.25 -4.57
C ASN A 67 21.18 -2.37 -5.65
N ASP A 68 21.91 -2.12 -6.74
CA ASP A 68 21.46 -1.29 -7.87
C ASP A 68 20.48 -2.02 -8.81
N ASP A 69 20.39 -3.34 -8.68
CA ASP A 69 19.47 -4.21 -9.43
C ASP A 69 18.02 -4.17 -8.92
N GLY A 70 17.75 -3.39 -7.87
CA GLY A 70 16.43 -3.31 -7.23
C GLY A 70 16.23 -4.32 -6.08
N THR A 71 17.26 -5.07 -5.71
CA THR A 71 17.24 -5.96 -4.55
C THR A 71 17.86 -5.33 -3.30
N LEU A 72 17.51 -5.87 -2.14
CA LEU A 72 18.02 -5.48 -0.83
C LEU A 72 18.59 -6.72 -0.14
N GLN A 73 19.80 -6.59 0.41
CA GLN A 73 20.34 -7.58 1.33
C GLN A 73 19.96 -7.19 2.75
N ILE A 74 19.17 -8.04 3.39
CA ILE A 74 18.64 -7.84 4.74
C ILE A 74 19.24 -8.86 5.69
N GLU A 75 19.53 -8.44 6.92
CA GLU A 75 19.90 -9.31 8.02
C GLU A 75 18.66 -9.57 8.89
N VAL A 76 18.22 -10.84 8.94
CA VAL A 76 17.03 -11.28 9.69
C VAL A 76 17.42 -11.82 11.07
N SER A 77 18.61 -12.40 11.17
CA SER A 77 19.21 -12.91 12.41
C SER A 77 20.73 -12.76 12.31
N ARG A 78 21.44 -12.91 13.43
CA ARG A 78 22.90 -12.69 13.51
C ARG A 78 23.63 -13.53 12.47
N GLY A 79 24.20 -12.87 11.45
CA GLY A 79 24.93 -13.53 10.36
C GLY A 79 24.06 -14.27 9.34
N THR A 80 22.73 -14.14 9.42
CA THR A 80 21.80 -14.67 8.42
C THR A 80 21.33 -13.54 7.50
N PHE A 81 21.86 -13.55 6.29
CA PHE A 81 21.51 -12.59 5.25
C PHE A 81 20.54 -13.21 4.25
N MET A 82 19.56 -12.43 3.84
CA MET A 82 18.60 -12.78 2.79
C MET A 82 18.53 -11.67 1.76
N THR A 83 18.34 -12.03 0.50
CA THR A 83 18.10 -11.07 -0.57
C THR A 83 16.60 -11.03 -0.84
N ILE A 84 16.02 -9.83 -0.82
CA ILE A 84 14.62 -9.60 -1.14
C ILE A 84 14.48 -8.48 -2.16
N ASP A 85 13.37 -8.46 -2.88
CA ASP A 85 13.04 -7.33 -3.73
C ASP A 85 12.69 -6.11 -2.88
N ARG A 86 13.11 -4.93 -3.36
CA ARG A 86 12.76 -3.65 -2.71
C ARG A 86 11.25 -3.39 -2.66
N SER A 87 10.47 -4.02 -3.55
CA SER A 87 9.00 -3.98 -3.56
C SER A 87 8.36 -4.82 -2.45
N ALA A 88 9.10 -5.78 -1.86
CA ALA A 88 8.61 -6.66 -0.81
C ALA A 88 8.63 -6.03 0.59
N VAL A 89 9.07 -4.77 0.71
CA VAL A 89 9.09 -4.03 1.98
C VAL A 89 7.75 -3.33 2.19
N SER A 90 7.11 -3.54 3.34
CA SER A 90 5.84 -2.90 3.67
C SER A 90 6.07 -1.58 4.40
N MET A 91 5.55 -0.48 3.83
CA MET A 91 5.62 0.85 4.46
C MET A 91 4.81 0.89 5.75
N GLU A 92 3.58 0.39 5.71
CA GLU A 92 2.66 0.44 6.84
C GLU A 92 3.21 -0.35 8.03
N MET A 93 3.69 -1.56 7.78
CA MET A 93 4.26 -2.43 8.83
C MET A 93 5.57 -1.87 9.39
N THR A 94 6.41 -1.28 8.53
CA THR A 94 7.66 -0.65 8.97
C THR A 94 7.37 0.57 9.85
N ASN A 95 6.43 1.43 9.45
CA ASN A 95 6.02 2.59 10.25
C ASN A 95 5.35 2.19 11.56
N ALA A 96 4.52 1.15 11.55
CA ALA A 96 3.91 0.59 12.75
C ALA A 96 4.97 0.04 13.72
N ALA A 97 5.98 -0.67 13.22
CA ALA A 97 7.08 -1.18 14.03
C ALA A 97 7.93 -0.06 14.64
N ARG A 98 8.19 1.01 13.88
CA ARG A 98 8.88 2.23 14.36
C ARG A 98 8.12 2.91 15.49
N LYS A 99 6.83 3.18 15.27
CA LYS A 99 5.96 3.80 16.28
C LYS A 99 5.89 2.97 17.56
N LYS A 100 5.85 1.64 17.44
CA LYS A 100 5.88 0.72 18.58
C LYS A 100 7.22 0.80 19.33
N ALA A 101 8.34 0.83 18.60
CA ALA A 101 9.67 0.97 19.21
C ALA A 101 9.83 2.30 19.95
N GLU A 102 9.34 3.40 19.38
CA GLU A 102 9.33 4.73 20.00
C GLU A 102 8.46 4.75 21.27
N ALA A 103 7.26 4.18 21.22
CA ALA A 103 6.38 4.10 22.39
C ALA A 103 7.02 3.34 23.57
N VAL A 104 7.78 2.27 23.27
CA VAL A 104 8.50 1.49 24.30
C VAL A 104 9.69 2.27 24.86
N ALA A 105 10.36 3.08 24.04
CA ALA A 105 11.49 3.90 24.48
C ALA A 105 11.05 5.08 25.38
N VAL A 106 9.87 5.66 25.13
CA VAL A 106 9.33 6.77 25.94
C VAL A 106 8.75 6.30 27.27
N ALA A 107 8.31 5.03 27.35
CA ALA A 107 7.76 4.44 28.57
C ALA A 107 8.83 3.92 29.55
N LYS A 108 10.12 3.96 29.18
CA LYS A 108 11.24 3.45 29.97
C LYS A 108 12.11 4.60 30.45
#